data_AF-R1AWX1-F1
#
_entry.id   AF-R1AWX1-F1
#
_cell.length_a   1.000
_cell.length_b   1.000
_cell.length_c   1.000
_cell.angle_alpha   90.00
_cell.angle_beta   90.00
_cell.angle_gamma   90.00
#
_symmetry.space_group_name_H-M   'P 1'
#
loop_
_entity.id
_entity.type
_entity.pdbx_description
1 polymer ?
#
loop_
_entity_poly.entity_id
_entity_poly.type
_entity_poly.pdbx_seq_one_letter_code
_entity_poly.pdbx_strand_id
1 'polypeptide(L)'
;MKNDKNLRMKRIVVKTVSVLVGGVIVSVVLLNNMDSYSWFSDRVTKEFKVTAATTEDIIDKIQINSKNPDKIILKKNDNLTTYPIIYFQLEGDVKDYILHINPVKLEENEYTAPIDVDVNLYQFIKLALSKKNSIKGKIKFKYLNEFIDEEREIEFSKAYLMDKFMAKIDKEEAQRKNRSNDESIRKDFVKIIKYVAQQIKWQEDINKDNKKQQKVSLNSVKKSEDSDKRFDMKNSSMLVQNDVERFELSNEQEEIINIITPKLLSHINSLYSTIEKLVSDLNDKIIKISELNCRIEEISTENEILNEEKTLIEESNEKLIDLVNQMEEEKLKNDEIIKNITDDNEKLTNEVEELTQKYKNLKRINRNLRQENRRLEQIISELTTEDEDTVIEDVYGD
;
A
#
# COMPACT_ATOMS: atom_id res chain seq x y z
N MET A 1 -39.35 -87.42 -92.54
CA MET A 1 -38.79 -86.62 -91.42
C MET A 1 -39.81 -86.08 -90.39
N LYS A 2 -41.13 -86.34 -90.48
CA LYS A 2 -42.11 -85.88 -89.46
C LYS A 2 -42.29 -86.80 -88.24
N ASN A 3 -42.10 -88.12 -88.38
CA ASN A 3 -42.32 -89.07 -87.28
C ASN A 3 -41.26 -89.02 -86.17
N ASP A 4 -40.03 -88.65 -86.48
CA ASP A 4 -38.93 -88.65 -85.50
C ASP A 4 -39.01 -87.46 -84.52
N LYS A 5 -39.57 -86.32 -84.96
CA LYS A 5 -39.86 -85.17 -84.09
C LYS A 5 -40.94 -85.48 -83.05
N ASN A 6 -42.00 -86.21 -83.44
CA ASN A 6 -43.07 -86.60 -82.51
C ASN A 6 -42.61 -87.60 -81.44
N LEU A 7 -41.71 -88.52 -81.79
CA LEU A 7 -41.11 -89.45 -80.82
C LEU A 7 -40.20 -88.74 -79.81
N ARG A 8 -39.40 -87.77 -80.27
CA ARG A 8 -38.58 -86.93 -79.37
C ARG A 8 -39.45 -86.06 -78.45
N MET A 9 -40.52 -85.47 -78.98
CA MET A 9 -41.44 -84.64 -78.19
C MET A 9 -42.14 -85.45 -77.09
N LYS A 10 -42.65 -86.65 -77.42
CA LYS A 10 -43.23 -87.58 -76.43
C LYS A 10 -42.23 -87.96 -75.34
N ARG A 11 -40.97 -88.24 -75.70
CA ARG A 11 -39.92 -88.59 -74.74
C ARG A 11 -39.59 -87.43 -73.80
N ILE A 12 -39.61 -86.18 -74.30
CA ILE A 12 -39.41 -84.99 -73.46
C ILE A 12 -40.58 -84.81 -72.50
N VAL A 13 -41.83 -84.90 -72.98
CA VAL A 13 -43.02 -84.76 -72.12
C VAL A 13 -43.04 -85.82 -71.03
N VAL A 14 -42.71 -87.09 -71.34
CA VAL A 14 -42.64 -88.16 -70.33
C VAL A 14 -41.54 -87.88 -69.29
N LYS A 15 -40.38 -87.35 -69.70
CA LYS A 15 -39.33 -86.93 -68.76
C LYS A 15 -39.78 -85.79 -67.86
N THR A 16 -40.49 -84.79 -68.40
CA THR A 16 -40.98 -83.66 -67.60
C THR A 16 -42.05 -84.10 -66.60
N VAL A 17 -42.99 -84.97 -67.03
CA VAL A 17 -44.03 -85.50 -66.15
C VAL A 17 -43.45 -86.38 -65.04
N SER A 18 -42.46 -87.21 -65.34
CA SER A 18 -41.80 -88.04 -64.32
C SER A 18 -41.04 -87.21 -63.28
N VAL A 19 -40.38 -86.11 -63.69
CA VAL A 19 -39.73 -85.17 -62.75
C VAL A 19 -40.77 -84.47 -61.87
N LEU A 20 -41.91 -84.04 -62.43
CA LEU A 20 -42.99 -83.43 -61.66
C LEU A 20 -43.60 -84.39 -60.65
N VAL A 21 -43.89 -85.63 -61.05
CA VAL A 21 -44.43 -86.65 -60.14
C VAL A 21 -43.42 -86.99 -59.04
N GLY A 22 -42.13 -87.09 -59.37
CA GLY A 22 -41.07 -87.25 -58.37
C GLY A 22 -41.03 -86.10 -57.37
N GLY A 23 -41.14 -84.85 -57.85
CA GLY A 23 -41.20 -83.67 -56.99
C GLY A 23 -42.41 -83.64 -56.06
N VAL A 24 -43.59 -84.07 -56.55
CA VAL A 24 -44.80 -84.19 -55.73
C VAL A 24 -44.63 -85.26 -54.65
N ILE A 25 -44.08 -86.43 -54.99
CA ILE A 25 -43.85 -87.50 -54.02
C ILE A 25 -42.87 -87.05 -52.93
N VAL A 26 -41.76 -86.39 -53.29
CA VAL A 26 -40.80 -85.84 -52.32
C VAL A 26 -41.46 -84.78 -51.43
N SER A 27 -42.31 -83.93 -52.00
CA SER A 27 -43.06 -82.91 -51.24
C SER A 27 -44.05 -83.53 -50.26
N VAL A 28 -44.77 -84.59 -50.65
CA VAL A 28 -45.68 -85.33 -49.77
C VAL A 28 -44.92 -86.04 -48.66
N VAL A 29 -43.75 -86.61 -48.93
CA VAL A 29 -42.89 -87.23 -47.90
C VAL A 29 -42.35 -86.19 -46.92
N LEU A 30 -41.97 -84.99 -47.39
CA LEU A 30 -41.53 -83.90 -46.52
C LEU A 30 -42.68 -83.35 -45.66
N LEU A 31 -43.89 -83.21 -46.23
CA LEU A 31 -45.09 -82.77 -45.50
C LEU A 31 -45.53 -83.80 -44.44
N ASN A 32 -45.52 -85.10 -44.76
CA ASN A 32 -45.84 -86.14 -43.77
C ASN A 32 -44.79 -86.27 -42.66
N ASN A 33 -43.55 -85.83 -42.90
CA ASN A 33 -42.49 -85.82 -41.89
C ASN A 33 -42.32 -84.44 -41.20
N MET A 34 -43.22 -83.46 -41.41
CA MET A 34 -43.16 -82.18 -40.70
C MET A 34 -43.29 -82.35 -39.17
N ASP A 35 -44.02 -83.36 -38.71
CA ASP A 35 -44.13 -83.67 -37.28
C ASP A 35 -42.80 -84.14 -36.67
N SER A 36 -41.85 -84.63 -37.48
CA SER A 36 -40.51 -85.01 -37.01
C SER A 36 -39.59 -83.82 -36.78
N TYR A 37 -39.75 -82.72 -37.54
CA TYR A 37 -39.05 -81.46 -37.29
C TYR A 37 -39.64 -80.71 -36.09
N SER A 38 -40.95 -80.84 -35.86
CA SER A 38 -41.62 -80.36 -34.66
C SER A 38 -41.12 -81.10 -33.40
N TRP A 39 -40.88 -82.41 -33.48
CA TRP A 39 -40.33 -83.18 -32.35
C TRP A 39 -38.90 -82.77 -31.93
N PHE A 40 -38.04 -82.38 -32.88
CA PHE A 40 -36.69 -81.89 -32.56
C PHE A 40 -36.75 -80.48 -31.96
N SER A 41 -37.63 -79.60 -32.47
CA SER A 41 -37.89 -78.29 -31.86
C SER A 41 -38.49 -78.43 -30.46
N ASP A 42 -39.48 -79.30 -30.26
CA ASP A 42 -40.16 -79.51 -28.99
C ASP A 42 -39.28 -80.23 -27.96
N ARG A 43 -38.39 -81.16 -28.35
CA ARG A 43 -37.41 -81.73 -27.41
C ARG A 43 -36.33 -80.73 -27.06
N VAL A 44 -35.80 -79.96 -28.01
CA VAL A 44 -34.78 -78.95 -27.73
C VAL A 44 -35.37 -77.79 -26.91
N THR A 45 -36.62 -77.40 -27.12
CA THR A 45 -37.29 -76.38 -26.28
C THR A 45 -37.82 -76.92 -24.94
N LYS A 46 -38.16 -78.21 -24.82
CA LYS A 46 -38.51 -78.82 -23.52
C LYS A 46 -37.30 -79.17 -22.66
N GLU A 47 -36.15 -79.48 -23.25
CA GLU A 47 -34.91 -79.80 -22.52
C GLU A 47 -33.97 -78.58 -22.32
N PHE A 48 -34.06 -77.54 -23.16
CA PHE A 48 -33.54 -76.20 -22.84
C PHE A 48 -34.64 -75.30 -22.27
N LYS A 49 -35.25 -75.73 -21.17
CA LYS A 49 -35.59 -74.76 -20.13
C LYS A 49 -34.26 -74.28 -19.55
N VAL A 50 -33.62 -73.31 -20.22
CA VAL A 50 -32.73 -72.38 -19.51
C VAL A 50 -33.65 -71.63 -18.56
N THR A 51 -33.90 -72.28 -17.42
CA THR A 51 -34.56 -71.66 -16.30
C THR A 51 -33.51 -70.66 -15.82
N ALA A 52 -33.75 -69.37 -16.04
CA ALA A 52 -32.88 -68.35 -15.47
C ALA A 52 -32.75 -68.69 -13.98
N ALA A 53 -31.54 -69.04 -13.54
CA ALA A 53 -31.29 -69.30 -12.13
C ALA A 53 -31.71 -68.02 -11.40
N THR A 54 -32.67 -68.17 -10.49
CA THR A 54 -33.13 -67.04 -9.69
C THR A 54 -31.97 -66.58 -8.80
N THR A 55 -31.98 -65.32 -8.35
CA THR A 55 -30.91 -64.83 -7.46
C THR A 55 -30.74 -65.73 -6.25
N GLU A 56 -31.85 -66.25 -5.72
CA GLU A 56 -31.88 -67.18 -4.59
C GLU A 56 -31.16 -68.49 -4.89
N ASP A 57 -31.12 -68.96 -6.15
CA ASP A 57 -30.40 -70.18 -6.54
C ASP A 57 -28.87 -70.02 -6.49
N ILE A 58 -28.38 -68.78 -6.54
CA ILE A 58 -26.95 -68.47 -6.61
C ILE A 58 -26.46 -67.85 -5.28
N ILE A 59 -27.26 -66.95 -4.70
CA ILE A 59 -26.94 -66.16 -3.53
C ILE A 59 -28.07 -66.33 -2.50
N ASP A 60 -27.74 -66.95 -1.36
CA ASP A 60 -28.66 -67.13 -0.24
C ASP A 60 -28.95 -65.81 0.48
N LYS A 61 -27.96 -64.91 0.53
CA LYS A 61 -28.09 -63.65 1.27
C LYS A 61 -27.26 -62.53 0.67
N ILE A 62 -27.89 -61.37 0.49
CA ILE A 62 -27.23 -60.09 0.17
C ILE A 62 -27.53 -59.12 1.32
N GLN A 63 -26.50 -58.66 2.03
CA GLN A 63 -26.66 -57.62 3.05
C GLN A 63 -25.82 -56.40 2.73
N ILE A 64 -26.49 -55.25 2.68
CA ILE A 64 -25.88 -53.93 2.52
C ILE A 64 -26.61 -52.98 3.44
N ASN A 65 -25.86 -52.14 4.14
CA ASN A 65 -26.45 -51.05 4.89
C ASN A 65 -27.01 -49.99 3.93
N SER A 66 -28.30 -49.66 4.02
CA SER A 66 -28.91 -48.67 3.13
C SER A 66 -28.31 -47.27 3.29
N LYS A 67 -27.75 -46.93 4.47
CA LYS A 67 -27.20 -45.60 4.75
C LYS A 67 -25.72 -45.68 5.11
N ASN A 68 -24.89 -44.95 4.35
CA ASN A 68 -23.43 -44.95 4.42
C ASN A 68 -22.86 -46.38 4.39
N PRO A 69 -23.12 -47.17 3.33
CA PRO A 69 -22.57 -48.52 3.23
C PRO A 69 -21.04 -48.47 3.15
N ASP A 70 -20.40 -49.31 3.95
CA ASP A 70 -18.95 -49.51 4.00
C ASP A 70 -18.55 -50.87 3.42
N LYS A 71 -19.47 -51.83 3.40
CA LYS A 71 -19.26 -53.19 2.89
C LYS A 71 -20.54 -53.85 2.37
N ILE A 72 -20.35 -54.87 1.54
CA ILE A 72 -21.37 -55.77 1.02
C ILE A 72 -21.06 -57.18 1.53
N ILE A 73 -22.03 -57.83 2.16
CA ILE A 73 -21.91 -59.21 2.60
C ILE A 73 -22.74 -60.09 1.66
N LEU A 74 -22.07 -61.05 1.03
CA LEU A 74 -22.67 -62.02 0.12
C LEU A 74 -22.51 -63.42 0.69
N LYS A 75 -23.61 -64.18 0.76
CA LYS A 75 -23.59 -65.60 1.17
C LYS A 75 -23.94 -66.49 -0.02
N LYS A 76 -23.07 -67.44 -0.35
CA LYS A 76 -23.33 -68.42 -1.42
C LYS A 76 -24.48 -69.34 -1.01
N ASN A 77 -25.32 -69.73 -1.96
CA ASN A 77 -26.28 -70.82 -1.71
C ASN A 77 -25.54 -72.16 -1.58
N ASP A 78 -25.82 -72.91 -0.51
CA ASP A 78 -25.22 -74.21 -0.24
C ASP A 78 -25.55 -75.26 -1.32
N ASN A 79 -26.67 -75.08 -2.04
CA ASN A 79 -27.09 -75.94 -3.14
C ASN A 79 -26.28 -75.72 -4.44
N LEU A 80 -25.49 -74.64 -4.51
CA LEU A 80 -24.68 -74.32 -5.69
C LEU A 80 -23.29 -74.95 -5.60
N THR A 81 -23.04 -75.93 -6.48
CA THR A 81 -21.77 -76.66 -6.57
C THR A 81 -20.66 -75.86 -7.25
N THR A 82 -20.98 -74.77 -7.93
CA THR A 82 -20.03 -73.90 -8.62
C THR A 82 -19.62 -72.69 -7.76
N TYR A 83 -18.54 -72.02 -8.16
CA TYR A 83 -18.02 -70.82 -7.51
C TYR A 83 -18.31 -69.59 -8.38
N PRO A 84 -19.48 -68.94 -8.21
CA PRO A 84 -19.90 -67.84 -9.07
C PRO A 84 -19.05 -66.60 -8.82
N ILE A 85 -18.82 -65.82 -9.88
CA ILE A 85 -18.18 -64.49 -9.81
C ILE A 85 -19.26 -63.43 -9.93
N ILE A 86 -19.50 -62.70 -8.85
CA ILE A 86 -20.49 -61.62 -8.78
C ILE A 86 -19.81 -60.30 -9.14
N TYR A 87 -20.38 -59.61 -10.12
CA TYR A 87 -19.99 -58.27 -10.55
C TYR A 87 -20.95 -57.24 -9.96
N PHE A 88 -20.47 -56.01 -9.79
CA PHE A 88 -21.26 -54.91 -9.27
C PHE A 88 -21.33 -53.79 -10.29
N GLN A 89 -22.53 -53.25 -10.49
CA GLN A 89 -22.74 -52.05 -11.31
C GLN A 89 -23.38 -50.97 -10.45
N LEU A 90 -22.81 -49.76 -10.53
CA LEU A 90 -23.27 -48.59 -9.80
C LEU A 90 -24.13 -47.71 -10.69
N GLU A 91 -25.28 -47.29 -10.18
CA GLU A 91 -26.21 -46.39 -10.87
C GLU A 91 -26.60 -45.19 -9.99
N GLY A 92 -26.91 -44.06 -10.63
CA GLY A 92 -27.28 -42.81 -9.97
C GLY A 92 -26.09 -41.96 -9.53
N ASP A 93 -26.34 -41.02 -8.61
CA ASP A 93 -25.36 -40.00 -8.20
C ASP A 93 -24.17 -40.61 -7.42
N VAL A 94 -24.30 -41.84 -6.89
CA VAL A 94 -23.24 -42.53 -6.12
C VAL A 94 -22.05 -42.97 -6.98
N LYS A 95 -22.24 -43.12 -8.30
CA LYS A 95 -21.19 -43.49 -9.25
C LYS A 95 -20.04 -42.48 -9.27
N ASP A 96 -20.34 -41.22 -8.98
CA ASP A 96 -19.31 -40.19 -8.90
C ASP A 96 -18.38 -40.41 -7.70
N TYR A 97 -18.82 -41.07 -6.62
CA TYR A 97 -18.10 -41.14 -5.35
C TYR A 97 -17.48 -42.50 -5.05
N ILE A 98 -17.90 -43.56 -5.75
CA ILE A 98 -17.31 -44.90 -5.65
C ILE A 98 -16.61 -45.18 -6.97
N LEU A 99 -15.27 -45.35 -6.93
CA LEU A 99 -14.46 -45.64 -8.13
C LEU A 99 -14.90 -46.95 -8.81
N HIS A 100 -14.91 -48.03 -8.04
CA HIS A 100 -15.34 -49.35 -8.45
C HIS A 100 -15.57 -50.22 -7.21
N ILE A 101 -16.35 -51.29 -7.37
CA ILE A 101 -16.43 -52.38 -6.39
C ILE A 101 -15.83 -53.60 -7.07
N ASN A 102 -14.82 -54.21 -6.44
CA ASN A 102 -14.13 -55.36 -7.01
C ASN A 102 -15.08 -56.56 -7.16
N PRO A 103 -15.06 -57.27 -8.31
CA PRO A 103 -15.81 -58.50 -8.47
C PRO A 103 -15.43 -59.53 -7.40
N VAL A 104 -16.40 -60.30 -6.94
CA VAL A 104 -16.22 -61.26 -5.86
C VAL A 104 -16.45 -62.67 -6.38
N LYS A 105 -15.47 -63.55 -6.16
CA LYS A 105 -15.64 -64.99 -6.36
C LYS A 105 -16.13 -65.61 -5.05
N LEU A 106 -17.33 -66.19 -5.06
CA LEU A 106 -17.92 -66.84 -3.89
C LEU A 106 -17.35 -68.27 -3.73
N GLU A 107 -16.11 -68.37 -3.24
CA GLU A 107 -15.46 -69.65 -2.90
C GLU A 107 -15.88 -70.16 -1.52
N GLU A 108 -15.98 -69.23 -0.57
CA GLU A 108 -16.40 -69.48 0.82
C GLU A 108 -17.91 -69.24 0.98
N ASN A 109 -18.47 -69.71 2.11
CA ASN A 109 -19.89 -69.57 2.38
C ASN A 109 -20.31 -68.10 2.51
N GLU A 110 -19.45 -67.22 3.04
CA GLU A 110 -19.73 -65.79 3.24
C GLU A 110 -18.52 -64.95 2.81
N TYR A 111 -18.74 -63.93 1.99
CA TYR A 111 -17.70 -63.00 1.55
C TYR A 111 -18.09 -61.56 1.86
N THR A 112 -17.11 -60.74 2.28
CA THR A 112 -17.28 -59.31 2.53
C THR A 112 -16.53 -58.49 1.49
N ALA A 113 -17.25 -57.77 0.62
CA ALA A 113 -16.66 -56.83 -0.33
C ALA A 113 -16.66 -55.41 0.26
N PRO A 114 -15.50 -54.73 0.39
CA PRO A 114 -15.48 -53.34 0.85
C PRO A 114 -16.03 -52.39 -0.22
N ILE A 115 -16.68 -51.30 0.23
CA ILE A 115 -17.06 -50.18 -0.62
C ILE A 115 -16.14 -49.01 -0.32
N ASP A 116 -15.19 -48.78 -1.22
CA ASP A 116 -14.26 -47.67 -1.11
C ASP A 116 -14.83 -46.41 -1.76
N VAL A 117 -15.11 -45.42 -0.90
CA VAL A 117 -15.50 -44.08 -1.33
C VAL A 117 -14.24 -43.26 -1.57
N ASP A 118 -14.11 -42.70 -2.78
CA ASP A 118 -13.04 -41.76 -3.11
C ASP A 118 -13.64 -40.43 -3.57
N VAL A 119 -13.62 -39.47 -2.66
CA VAL A 119 -14.08 -38.11 -2.94
C VAL A 119 -12.90 -37.29 -3.42
N ASN A 120 -13.02 -36.68 -4.60
CA ASN A 120 -12.01 -35.71 -5.06
C ASN A 120 -12.35 -34.28 -4.61
N LEU A 121 -11.41 -33.35 -4.73
CA LEU A 121 -11.58 -31.97 -4.26
C LEU A 121 -12.75 -31.25 -4.94
N TYR A 122 -12.97 -31.49 -6.25
CA TYR A 122 -14.12 -30.91 -6.95
C TYR A 122 -15.45 -31.41 -6.39
N GLN A 123 -15.56 -32.70 -6.13
CA GLN A 123 -16.74 -33.31 -5.51
C GLN A 123 -16.95 -32.85 -4.08
N PHE A 124 -15.87 -32.68 -3.30
CA PHE A 124 -15.95 -32.12 -1.95
C PHE A 124 -16.54 -30.71 -1.96
N ILE A 125 -16.10 -29.85 -2.87
CA ILE A 125 -16.63 -28.49 -3.03
C ILE A 125 -18.09 -28.53 -3.50
N LYS A 126 -18.41 -29.37 -4.50
CA LYS A 126 -19.78 -29.58 -4.99
C LYS A 126 -20.71 -30.05 -3.85
N LEU A 127 -20.23 -30.95 -2.99
CA LEU A 127 -20.93 -31.40 -1.78
C LEU A 127 -21.14 -30.25 -0.80
N ALA A 128 -20.09 -29.48 -0.49
CA ALA A 128 -20.14 -28.35 0.44
C ALA A 128 -21.21 -27.33 0.04
N LEU A 129 -21.25 -26.97 -1.24
CA LEU A 129 -22.17 -25.99 -1.81
C LEU A 129 -23.57 -26.54 -2.12
N SER A 130 -23.71 -27.87 -2.23
CA SER A 130 -24.99 -28.50 -2.50
C SER A 130 -25.94 -28.37 -1.30
N LYS A 131 -27.21 -28.04 -1.59
CA LYS A 131 -28.33 -28.09 -0.64
C LYS A 131 -28.82 -29.52 -0.36
N LYS A 132 -28.39 -30.51 -1.15
CA LYS A 132 -28.74 -31.92 -0.91
C LYS A 132 -27.96 -32.43 0.30
N ASN A 133 -28.68 -33.01 1.27
CA ASN A 133 -28.07 -33.61 2.46
C ASN A 133 -27.61 -35.05 2.25
N SER A 134 -28.02 -35.67 1.14
CA SER A 134 -27.63 -37.03 0.79
C SER A 134 -27.57 -37.29 -0.70
N ILE A 135 -26.83 -38.32 -1.04
CA ILE A 135 -26.56 -38.79 -2.39
C ILE A 135 -27.10 -40.21 -2.49
N LYS A 136 -28.05 -40.39 -3.42
CA LYS A 136 -28.77 -41.65 -3.60
C LYS A 136 -28.30 -42.33 -4.88
N GLY A 137 -28.31 -43.65 -4.84
CA GLY A 137 -28.01 -44.47 -6.01
C GLY A 137 -28.37 -45.92 -5.75
N LYS A 138 -27.98 -46.77 -6.70
CA LYS A 138 -28.30 -48.20 -6.66
C LYS A 138 -27.07 -49.02 -6.98
N ILE A 139 -26.98 -50.18 -6.34
CA ILE A 139 -26.00 -51.23 -6.66
C ILE A 139 -26.76 -52.38 -7.31
N LYS A 140 -26.37 -52.75 -8.51
CA LYS A 140 -26.84 -53.95 -9.21
C LYS A 140 -25.83 -55.08 -9.07
N PHE A 141 -26.31 -56.27 -8.73
CA PHE A 141 -25.50 -57.50 -8.70
C PHE A 141 -25.68 -58.21 -10.03
N LYS A 142 -24.57 -58.58 -10.68
CA LYS A 142 -24.59 -59.25 -11.98
C LYS A 142 -23.81 -60.56 -11.92
N TYR A 143 -24.36 -61.60 -12.54
CA TYR A 143 -23.69 -62.89 -12.77
C TYR A 143 -23.93 -63.32 -14.22
N LEU A 144 -22.86 -63.78 -14.91
CA LEU A 144 -22.83 -64.31 -16.29
C LEU A 144 -23.86 -63.67 -17.25
N ASN A 145 -23.62 -62.54 -17.92
CA ASN A 145 -24.58 -61.92 -18.86
C ASN A 145 -25.97 -61.61 -18.25
N GLU A 146 -26.02 -60.98 -17.07
CA GLU A 146 -27.26 -60.37 -16.49
C GLU A 146 -28.30 -61.35 -15.93
N PHE A 147 -27.92 -62.57 -15.53
CA PHE A 147 -28.89 -63.55 -14.99
C PHE A 147 -29.33 -63.25 -13.56
N ILE A 148 -28.55 -62.46 -12.81
CA ILE A 148 -28.97 -61.84 -11.56
C ILE A 148 -29.21 -60.37 -11.88
N ASP A 149 -30.41 -59.88 -11.58
CA ASP A 149 -30.81 -58.47 -11.71
C ASP A 149 -31.47 -58.00 -10.40
N GLU A 150 -30.75 -58.17 -9.30
CA GLU A 150 -31.13 -57.56 -8.02
C GLU A 150 -30.52 -56.15 -7.91
N GLU A 151 -31.36 -55.19 -7.56
CA GLU A 151 -30.95 -53.83 -7.25
C GLU A 151 -31.10 -53.57 -5.74
N ARG A 152 -30.11 -52.90 -5.14
CA ARG A 152 -30.22 -52.38 -3.77
C ARG A 152 -30.00 -50.89 -3.77
N GLU A 153 -30.94 -50.16 -3.17
CA GLU A 153 -30.81 -48.72 -2.98
C GLU A 153 -29.83 -48.42 -1.85
N ILE A 154 -28.93 -47.48 -2.12
CA ILE A 154 -27.94 -47.00 -1.17
C ILE A 154 -27.94 -45.48 -1.12
N GLU A 155 -27.61 -44.95 0.05
CA GLU A 155 -27.55 -43.53 0.31
C GLU A 155 -26.29 -43.17 1.09
N PHE A 156 -25.53 -42.19 0.60
CA PHE A 156 -24.46 -41.55 1.36
C PHE A 156 -24.93 -40.20 1.88
N SER A 157 -24.77 -40.00 3.19
CA SER A 157 -24.93 -38.68 3.79
C SER A 157 -23.80 -37.74 3.38
N LYS A 158 -24.13 -36.47 3.19
CA LYS A 158 -23.14 -35.41 2.88
C LYS A 158 -22.01 -35.39 3.90
N ALA A 159 -22.35 -35.45 5.20
CA ALA A 159 -21.37 -35.46 6.28
C ALA A 159 -20.36 -36.61 6.13
N TYR A 160 -20.83 -37.85 5.91
CA TYR A 160 -19.95 -39.01 5.73
C TYR A 160 -18.97 -38.87 4.58
N LEU A 161 -19.41 -38.36 3.42
CA LEU A 161 -18.53 -38.14 2.26
C LEU A 161 -17.48 -37.06 2.54
N MET A 162 -17.87 -35.99 3.26
CA MET A 162 -16.96 -34.93 3.65
C MET A 162 -15.93 -35.42 4.68
N ASP A 163 -16.35 -36.21 5.67
CA ASP A 163 -15.45 -36.79 6.68
C ASP A 163 -14.42 -37.74 6.03
N LYS A 164 -14.84 -38.56 5.05
CA LYS A 164 -13.92 -39.42 4.30
C LYS A 164 -12.87 -38.62 3.52
N PHE A 165 -13.24 -37.47 2.96
CA PHE A 165 -12.30 -36.58 2.29
C PHE A 165 -11.31 -35.95 3.27
N MET A 166 -11.79 -35.41 4.40
CA MET A 166 -10.93 -34.81 5.43
C MET A 166 -9.95 -35.83 6.01
N ALA A 167 -10.42 -37.05 6.31
CA ALA A 167 -9.55 -38.12 6.79
C ALA A 167 -8.47 -38.52 5.77
N LYS A 168 -8.71 -38.33 4.47
CA LYS A 168 -7.71 -38.52 3.41
C LYS A 168 -6.68 -37.39 3.42
N ILE A 169 -7.11 -36.13 3.58
CA ILE A 169 -6.22 -34.98 3.74
C ILE A 169 -5.31 -35.18 4.94
N ASP A 170 -5.85 -35.52 6.12
CA ASP A 170 -5.06 -35.71 7.34
C ASP A 170 -3.98 -36.79 7.17
N LYS A 171 -4.33 -37.91 6.51
CA LYS A 171 -3.39 -38.99 6.20
C LYS A 171 -2.33 -38.57 5.19
N GLU A 172 -2.71 -37.81 4.16
CA GLU A 172 -1.78 -37.32 3.14
C GLU A 172 -0.86 -36.22 3.70
N GLU A 173 -1.36 -35.33 4.56
CA GLU A 173 -0.58 -34.29 5.23
C GLU A 173 0.49 -34.89 6.14
N ALA A 174 0.16 -35.96 6.88
CA ALA A 174 1.12 -36.75 7.64
C ALA A 174 2.21 -37.41 6.76
N GLN A 175 1.91 -37.68 5.48
CA GLN A 175 2.82 -38.32 4.52
C GLN A 175 3.58 -37.31 3.63
N ARG A 176 3.12 -36.05 3.53
CA ARG A 176 3.60 -35.02 2.59
C ARG A 176 4.89 -34.29 3.00
N LYS A 177 5.64 -34.77 4.01
CA LYS A 177 6.98 -34.25 4.29
C LYS A 177 8.01 -34.43 3.16
N ASN A 178 7.70 -35.14 2.05
CA ASN A 178 8.74 -35.55 1.09
C ASN A 178 8.39 -35.58 -0.42
N ARG A 179 7.32 -34.96 -0.94
CA ARG A 179 7.10 -34.95 -2.41
C ARG A 179 6.56 -33.64 -2.96
N SER A 180 7.33 -33.04 -3.86
CA SER A 180 6.96 -31.91 -4.71
C SER A 180 7.04 -32.28 -6.20
N ASN A 181 6.25 -31.55 -6.99
CA ASN A 181 6.22 -31.45 -8.45
C ASN A 181 5.17 -32.32 -9.16
N ASP A 182 3.95 -31.80 -9.20
CA ASP A 182 3.06 -32.03 -10.33
C ASP A 182 2.42 -30.69 -10.75
N GLU A 183 2.73 -30.28 -11.98
CA GLU A 183 2.33 -28.99 -12.55
C GLU A 183 0.84 -28.97 -12.96
N SER A 184 0.25 -30.16 -13.15
CA SER A 184 -1.18 -30.35 -13.40
C SER A 184 -2.02 -30.00 -12.16
N ILE A 185 -1.57 -30.43 -10.97
CA ILE A 185 -2.20 -30.15 -9.68
C ILE A 185 -2.22 -28.64 -9.41
N ARG A 186 -1.18 -27.91 -9.80
CA ARG A 186 -1.15 -26.43 -9.66
C ARG A 186 -2.25 -25.75 -10.48
N LYS A 187 -2.49 -26.21 -11.73
CA LYS A 187 -3.53 -25.62 -12.59
C LYS A 187 -4.93 -25.86 -12.03
N ASP A 188 -5.20 -27.06 -11.52
CA ASP A 188 -6.50 -27.37 -10.93
C ASP A 188 -6.69 -26.69 -9.57
N PHE A 189 -5.64 -26.55 -8.77
CA PHE A 189 -5.67 -25.76 -7.53
C PHE A 189 -5.98 -24.28 -7.80
N VAL A 190 -5.40 -23.68 -8.84
CA VAL A 190 -5.71 -22.29 -9.25
C VAL A 190 -7.18 -22.14 -9.66
N LYS A 191 -7.76 -23.10 -10.41
CA LYS A 191 -9.19 -23.07 -10.75
C LYS A 191 -10.07 -23.14 -9.51
N ILE A 192 -9.66 -23.92 -8.52
CA ILE A 192 -10.40 -24.11 -7.27
C ILE A 192 -10.32 -22.86 -6.39
N ILE A 193 -9.13 -22.27 -6.21
CA ILE A 193 -8.99 -20.97 -5.54
C ILE A 193 -9.86 -19.93 -6.25
N LYS A 194 -9.82 -19.88 -7.59
CA LYS A 194 -10.63 -18.92 -8.36
C LYS A 194 -12.13 -19.14 -8.14
N TYR A 195 -12.58 -20.39 -8.13
CA TYR A 195 -13.99 -20.72 -7.89
C TYR A 195 -14.40 -20.38 -6.45
N VAL A 196 -13.60 -20.72 -5.45
CA VAL A 196 -13.85 -20.38 -4.04
C VAL A 196 -13.84 -18.87 -3.81
N ALA A 197 -12.86 -18.16 -4.35
CA ALA A 197 -12.75 -16.70 -4.24
C ALA A 197 -13.94 -15.96 -4.87
N GLN A 198 -14.58 -16.52 -5.89
CA GLN A 198 -15.82 -15.98 -6.49
C GLN A 198 -17.07 -16.21 -5.64
N GLN A 199 -17.06 -17.22 -4.76
CA GLN A 199 -18.20 -17.54 -3.88
C GLN A 199 -18.06 -16.88 -2.50
N ILE A 200 -16.84 -16.50 -2.10
CA ILE A 200 -16.62 -15.68 -0.91
C ILE A 200 -17.09 -14.26 -1.22
N LYS A 201 -18.05 -13.77 -0.44
CA LYS A 201 -18.35 -12.34 -0.37
C LYS A 201 -17.19 -11.69 0.38
N TRP A 202 -16.19 -11.22 -0.35
CA TRP A 202 -15.20 -10.31 0.19
C TRP A 202 -15.97 -9.11 0.71
N GLN A 203 -15.84 -8.82 2.01
CA GLN A 203 -16.57 -7.72 2.61
C GLN A 203 -16.08 -6.43 1.96
N GLU A 204 -16.96 -5.79 1.19
CA GLU A 204 -16.83 -4.40 0.75
C GLU A 204 -17.38 -3.44 1.81
N ASP A 205 -17.57 -3.90 3.05
CA ASP A 205 -18.14 -3.11 4.14
C ASP A 205 -17.12 -2.08 4.62
N ILE A 206 -16.97 -1.04 3.82
CA ILE A 206 -16.55 0.28 4.23
C ILE A 206 -17.56 0.70 5.31
N ASN A 207 -17.19 0.45 6.56
CA ASN A 207 -17.85 0.94 7.76
C ASN A 207 -17.95 2.47 7.67
N LYS A 208 -19.05 2.98 7.09
CA LYS A 208 -19.37 4.41 7.00
C LYS A 208 -19.55 5.08 8.37
N ASP A 209 -19.63 4.30 9.46
CA ASP A 209 -20.04 4.80 10.77
C ASP A 209 -18.90 4.93 11.80
N ASN A 210 -17.68 4.52 11.50
CA ASN A 210 -16.54 4.66 12.43
C ASN A 210 -15.42 5.55 11.90
N LYS A 211 -15.77 6.77 11.47
CA LYS A 211 -14.80 7.88 11.39
C LYS A 211 -14.36 8.34 12.78
N LYS A 212 -13.65 7.49 13.52
CA LYS A 212 -12.77 7.98 14.59
C LYS A 212 -11.47 8.44 13.96
N GLN A 213 -11.59 9.55 13.23
CA GLN A 213 -10.43 10.37 12.89
C GLN A 213 -9.76 10.72 14.22
N GLN A 214 -8.53 10.28 14.40
CA GLN A 214 -7.69 10.66 15.51
C GLN A 214 -7.34 12.14 15.35
N LYS A 215 -8.26 13.01 15.76
CA LYS A 215 -8.03 14.45 15.89
C LYS A 215 -7.08 14.65 17.05
N VAL A 216 -5.78 14.77 16.75
CA VAL A 216 -4.87 15.45 17.66
C VAL A 216 -5.11 16.95 17.46
N SER A 217 -6.17 17.46 18.10
CA SER A 217 -6.39 18.90 18.22
C SER A 217 -5.52 19.42 19.35
N LEU A 218 -4.48 20.18 19.00
CA LEU A 218 -3.82 21.07 19.95
C LEU A 218 -4.69 22.31 20.14
N ASN A 219 -5.12 22.49 21.39
CA ASN A 219 -5.91 23.64 21.81
C ASN A 219 -5.09 24.94 21.69
N SER A 220 -5.67 25.88 20.96
CA SER A 220 -5.66 27.33 21.20
C SER A 220 -4.32 28.01 21.50
N VAL A 221 -3.76 28.69 20.50
CA VAL A 221 -3.19 30.01 20.70
C VAL A 221 -4.27 31.01 20.33
N LYS A 222 -4.89 31.62 21.35
CA LYS A 222 -5.85 32.71 21.19
C LYS A 222 -5.09 34.03 20.99
N LYS A 223 -5.42 34.68 19.88
CA LYS A 223 -5.55 36.13 19.65
C LYS A 223 -4.49 37.09 20.23
N SER A 224 -3.90 37.87 19.33
CA SER A 224 -3.94 39.33 19.44
C SER A 224 -4.43 39.91 18.12
N GLU A 225 -5.66 40.43 18.13
CA GLU A 225 -6.15 41.43 17.18
C GLU A 225 -5.48 42.76 17.56
N ASP A 226 -4.64 43.31 16.69
CA ASP A 226 -4.81 44.68 16.18
C ASP A 226 -3.61 45.14 15.31
N SER A 227 -3.97 45.92 14.28
CA SER A 227 -3.16 46.72 13.34
C SER A 227 -2.60 46.06 12.06
N ASP A 228 -3.30 46.42 10.98
CA ASP A 228 -2.84 46.78 9.64
C ASP A 228 -2.15 45.76 8.71
N LYS A 229 -3.00 45.22 7.83
CA LYS A 229 -2.82 45.14 6.37
C LYS A 229 -1.38 44.88 5.89
N ARG A 230 -0.98 43.61 5.87
CA ARG A 230 -0.25 42.97 4.74
C ARG A 230 -0.16 41.45 5.00
N PHE A 231 -0.53 40.69 3.97
CA PHE A 231 -0.45 39.22 3.87
C PHE A 231 -1.22 38.41 4.93
N ASP A 232 -2.49 38.13 4.63
CA ASP A 232 -3.26 37.04 5.23
C ASP A 232 -2.59 35.68 4.93
N MET A 233 -1.59 35.27 5.71
CA MET A 233 -1.24 33.85 5.84
C MET A 233 -2.14 33.22 6.90
N LYS A 234 -3.42 33.16 6.55
CA LYS A 234 -4.50 32.49 7.28
C LYS A 234 -4.34 30.95 7.19
N ASN A 235 -3.21 30.41 7.65
CA ASN A 235 -2.88 28.98 7.57
C ASN A 235 -2.87 28.26 8.93
N SER A 236 -3.76 28.65 9.85
CA SER A 236 -3.94 27.93 11.13
C SER A 236 -4.77 26.64 11.04
N SER A 237 -4.94 26.01 9.87
CA SER A 237 -5.75 24.78 9.81
C SER A 237 -5.39 23.76 8.73
N MET A 238 -4.15 23.73 8.23
CA MET A 238 -3.76 22.74 7.22
C MET A 238 -2.89 21.64 7.83
N LEU A 239 -3.34 21.04 8.93
CA LEU A 239 -2.80 19.75 9.34
C LEU A 239 -3.30 18.72 8.33
N VAL A 240 -2.37 17.95 7.77
CA VAL A 240 -2.70 16.90 6.81
C VAL A 240 -3.31 15.74 7.57
N GLN A 241 -4.52 15.35 7.16
CA GLN A 241 -5.18 14.15 7.66
C GLN A 241 -4.83 12.96 6.76
N ASN A 242 -4.64 11.80 7.36
CA ASN A 242 -4.53 10.55 6.62
C ASN A 242 -5.93 10.08 6.23
N ASP A 243 -6.31 10.25 4.97
CA ASP A 243 -7.59 9.77 4.43
C ASP A 243 -7.54 8.30 3.97
N VAL A 244 -6.38 7.63 4.13
CA VAL A 244 -6.27 6.22 3.77
C VAL A 244 -6.89 5.35 4.87
N GLU A 245 -8.11 4.88 4.61
CA GLU A 245 -8.80 3.94 5.47
C GLU A 245 -8.08 2.58 5.49
N ARG A 246 -7.99 1.98 6.68
CA ARG A 246 -7.43 0.63 6.84
C ARG A 246 -8.43 -0.37 6.28
N PHE A 247 -7.91 -1.31 5.50
CA PHE A 247 -8.70 -2.41 4.99
C PHE A 247 -9.05 -3.35 6.15
N GLU A 248 -10.33 -3.43 6.50
CA GLU A 248 -10.82 -4.34 7.54
C GLU A 248 -11.20 -5.67 6.89
N LEU A 249 -10.53 -6.75 7.32
CA LEU A 249 -10.79 -8.11 6.89
C LEU A 249 -11.44 -8.90 8.02
N SER A 250 -12.32 -9.83 7.69
CA SER A 250 -12.78 -10.82 8.68
C SER A 250 -11.64 -11.78 9.03
N ASN A 251 -11.67 -12.38 10.22
CA ASN A 251 -10.66 -13.34 10.66
C ASN A 251 -10.48 -14.49 9.65
N GLU A 252 -11.57 -14.97 9.06
CA GLU A 252 -11.55 -16.03 8.06
C GLU A 252 -10.87 -15.59 6.75
N GLN A 253 -11.04 -14.32 6.35
CA GLN A 253 -10.37 -13.76 5.18
C GLN A 253 -8.87 -13.56 5.43
N GLU A 254 -8.50 -13.14 6.64
CA GLU A 254 -7.09 -13.03 7.03
C GLU A 254 -6.38 -14.38 7.01
N GLU A 255 -7.02 -15.44 7.52
CA GLU A 255 -6.49 -16.80 7.48
C GLU A 255 -6.28 -17.27 6.03
N ILE A 256 -7.27 -17.07 5.15
CA ILE A 256 -7.15 -17.43 3.73
C ILE A 256 -5.98 -16.68 3.08
N ILE A 257 -5.86 -15.37 3.31
CA ILE A 257 -4.78 -14.56 2.72
C ILE A 257 -3.42 -14.97 3.27
N ASN A 258 -3.31 -15.29 4.56
CA ASN A 258 -2.06 -15.75 5.17
C ASN A 258 -1.61 -17.11 4.64
N ILE A 259 -2.55 -18.00 4.31
CA ILE A 259 -2.27 -19.29 3.69
C ILE A 259 -1.84 -19.13 2.22
N ILE A 260 -2.53 -18.29 1.44
CA ILE A 260 -2.25 -18.13 0.00
C ILE A 260 -1.02 -17.25 -0.24
N THR A 261 -0.89 -16.14 0.48
CA THR A 261 0.20 -15.17 0.36
C THR A 261 0.73 -14.79 1.74
N PRO A 262 1.59 -15.63 2.33
CA PRO A 262 2.18 -15.33 3.62
C PRO A 262 2.96 -14.01 3.57
N LYS A 263 2.88 -13.22 4.64
CA LYS A 263 3.49 -11.89 4.82
C LYS A 263 2.81 -10.72 4.08
N LEU A 264 1.84 -10.95 3.20
CA LEU A 264 1.16 -9.85 2.49
C LEU A 264 0.47 -8.89 3.48
N LEU A 265 -0.30 -9.44 4.43
CA LEU A 265 -0.98 -8.64 5.46
C LEU A 265 0.00 -7.88 6.36
N SER A 266 1.10 -8.52 6.74
CA SER A 266 2.17 -7.87 7.50
C SER A 266 2.77 -6.68 6.73
N HIS A 267 2.99 -6.84 5.42
CA HIS A 267 3.47 -5.75 4.58
C HIS A 267 2.43 -4.63 4.44
N ILE A 268 1.15 -4.95 4.25
CA ILE A 268 0.06 -3.97 4.19
C ILE A 268 -0.01 -3.17 5.49
N ASN A 269 0.04 -3.84 6.65
CA ASN A 269 0.05 -3.18 7.96
C ASN A 269 1.28 -2.29 8.15
N SER A 270 2.45 -2.74 7.67
CA SER A 270 3.67 -1.91 7.67
C SER A 270 3.51 -0.67 6.79
N LEU A 271 2.83 -0.77 5.66
CA LEU A 271 2.55 0.39 4.79
C LEU A 271 1.65 1.39 5.49
N TYR A 272 0.55 0.94 6.12
CA TYR A 272 -0.32 1.81 6.91
C TYR A 272 0.43 2.54 8.04
N SER A 273 1.26 1.81 8.79
CA SER A 273 2.09 2.42 9.84
C SER A 273 3.10 3.43 9.28
N THR A 274 3.67 3.16 8.10
CA THR A 274 4.59 4.09 7.42
C THR A 274 3.87 5.36 6.98
N ILE A 275 2.64 5.24 6.46
CA ILE A 275 1.81 6.39 6.08
C ILE A 275 1.48 7.24 7.32
N GLU A 276 1.03 6.62 8.41
CA GLU A 276 0.75 7.32 9.67
C GLU A 276 1.98 8.08 10.18
N LYS A 277 3.16 7.45 10.13
CA LYS A 277 4.42 8.09 10.51
C LYS A 277 4.76 9.28 9.60
N LEU A 278 4.63 9.11 8.28
CA LEU A 278 4.89 10.19 7.32
C LEU A 278 3.95 11.39 7.52
N VAL A 279 2.67 11.13 7.83
CA VAL A 279 1.69 12.18 8.12
C VAL A 279 2.06 12.91 9.42
N SER A 280 2.48 12.19 10.45
CA SER A 280 3.01 12.79 11.69
C SER A 280 4.23 13.66 11.41
N ASP A 281 5.24 13.13 10.73
CA ASP A 281 6.48 13.83 10.40
C ASP A 281 6.21 15.09 9.54
N LEU A 282 5.22 15.01 8.64
CA LEU A 282 4.80 16.14 7.81
C LEU A 282 4.14 17.24 8.66
N ASN A 283 3.25 16.86 9.58
CA ASN A 283 2.60 17.80 10.50
C ASN A 283 3.61 18.48 11.42
N ASP A 284 4.59 17.75 11.96
CA ASP A 284 5.68 18.32 12.76
C ASP A 284 6.51 19.33 11.95
N LYS A 285 6.79 19.03 10.68
CA LYS A 285 7.48 19.96 9.77
C LYS A 285 6.64 21.20 9.47
N ILE A 286 5.33 21.07 9.31
CA ILE A 286 4.42 22.21 9.10
C ILE A 286 4.45 23.13 10.33
N ILE A 287 4.41 22.58 11.54
CA ILE A 287 4.53 23.35 12.79
C ILE A 287 5.86 24.11 12.81
N LYS A 288 6.98 23.42 12.55
CA LYS A 288 8.29 24.05 12.53
C LYS A 288 8.42 25.16 11.47
N ILE A 289 7.82 24.99 10.30
CA ILE A 289 7.76 26.04 9.26
C ILE A 289 6.97 27.25 9.77
N SER A 290 5.85 27.02 10.46
CA SER A 290 5.06 28.13 11.03
C SER A 290 5.82 28.92 12.09
N GLU A 291 6.58 28.23 12.96
CA GLU A 291 7.45 28.87 13.96
C GLU A 291 8.57 29.68 13.29
N LEU A 292 9.23 29.12 12.28
CA LEU A 292 10.29 29.80 11.55
C LEU A 292 9.77 31.04 10.80
N ASN A 293 8.57 30.96 10.22
CA ASN A 293 7.95 32.11 9.56
C ASN A 293 7.63 33.23 10.55
N CYS A 294 7.11 32.90 11.73
CA CYS A 294 6.88 33.88 12.79
C CYS A 294 8.20 34.54 13.23
N ARG A 295 9.28 33.75 13.37
CA ARG A 295 10.60 34.29 13.71
C ARG A 295 11.20 35.18 12.60
N ILE A 296 10.94 34.85 11.33
CA ILE A 296 11.34 35.69 10.18
C ILE A 296 10.60 37.02 10.22
N GLU A 297 9.30 37.02 10.52
CA GLU A 297 8.51 38.25 10.66
C GLU A 297 9.05 39.12 11.80
N GLU A 298 9.32 38.55 12.98
CA GLU A 298 9.95 39.27 14.10
C GLU A 298 11.27 39.94 13.69
N ILE A 299 12.18 39.17 13.08
CA ILE A 299 13.48 39.70 12.63
C ILE A 299 13.30 40.75 11.53
N SER A 300 12.30 40.60 10.66
CA SER A 300 11.99 41.60 9.63
C SER A 300 11.58 42.93 10.27
N THR A 301 10.70 42.89 11.27
CA THR A 301 10.29 44.11 12.00
C THR A 301 11.44 44.74 12.78
N GLU A 302 12.31 43.95 13.39
CA GLU A 302 13.50 44.44 14.10
C GLU A 302 14.48 45.13 13.12
N ASN A 303 14.69 44.56 11.94
CA ASN A 303 15.52 45.18 10.91
C ASN A 303 14.93 46.48 10.36
N GLU A 304 13.59 46.58 10.24
CA GLU A 304 12.92 47.83 9.85
C GLU A 304 13.19 48.93 10.89
N ILE A 305 13.02 48.63 12.19
CA ILE A 305 13.30 49.56 13.28
C ILE A 305 14.77 49.99 13.29
N LEU A 306 15.70 49.03 13.20
CA LEU A 306 17.14 49.34 13.18
C LEU A 306 17.53 50.20 11.98
N ASN A 307 16.89 49.99 10.83
CA ASN A 307 17.15 50.80 9.65
C ASN A 307 16.62 52.23 9.81
N GLU A 308 15.45 52.42 10.42
CA GLU A 308 14.95 53.74 10.78
C GLU A 308 15.88 54.46 11.76
N GLU A 309 16.34 53.79 12.83
CA GLU A 309 17.31 54.35 13.77
C GLU A 309 18.62 54.74 13.08
N LYS A 310 19.12 53.90 12.17
CA LYS A 310 20.32 54.20 11.39
C LYS A 310 20.14 55.47 10.56
N THR A 311 19.00 55.64 9.89
CA THR A 311 18.74 56.87 9.11
C THR A 311 18.69 58.12 10.00
N LEU A 312 18.11 58.04 11.20
CA LEU A 312 18.09 59.15 12.16
C LEU A 312 19.50 59.52 12.64
N ILE A 313 20.36 58.52 12.88
CA ILE A 313 21.76 58.74 13.26
C ILE A 313 22.54 59.37 12.10
N GLU A 314 22.33 58.92 10.86
CA GLU A 314 22.95 59.51 9.67
C GLU A 314 22.55 60.99 9.52
N GLU A 315 21.27 61.32 9.64
CA GLU A 315 20.80 62.72 9.61
C GLU A 315 21.40 63.57 10.75
N SER A 316 21.52 63.00 11.95
CA SER A 316 22.13 63.69 13.09
C SER A 316 23.63 63.92 12.87
N ASN A 317 24.33 62.96 12.26
CA ASN A 317 25.75 63.08 11.94
C ASN A 317 26.00 64.15 10.87
N GLU A 318 25.16 64.23 9.83
CA GLU A 318 25.24 65.31 8.84
C GLU A 318 25.11 66.69 9.50
N LYS A 319 24.13 66.87 10.38
CA LYS A 319 23.95 68.12 11.15
C LYS A 319 25.17 68.45 12.03
N LEU A 320 25.78 67.44 12.65
CA LEU A 320 26.99 67.62 13.45
C LEU A 320 28.19 68.03 12.59
N ILE A 321 28.35 67.44 11.41
CA ILE A 321 29.40 67.81 10.46
C ILE A 321 29.23 69.27 10.02
N ASP A 322 28.01 69.68 9.69
CA ASP A 322 27.71 71.07 9.32
C ASP A 322 28.03 72.05 10.46
N LEU A 323 27.70 71.69 11.70
CA LEU A 323 28.02 72.50 12.87
C LEU A 323 29.54 72.60 13.09
N VAL A 324 30.27 71.50 12.94
CA VAL A 324 31.74 71.49 13.05
C VAL A 324 32.36 72.42 12.00
N ASN A 325 31.90 72.36 10.75
CA ASN A 325 32.37 73.23 9.68
C ASN A 325 32.11 74.72 10.00
N GLN A 326 30.93 75.05 10.53
CA GLN A 326 30.61 76.41 10.98
C GLN A 326 31.57 76.88 12.09
N MET A 327 31.83 76.02 13.08
CA MET A 327 32.77 76.34 14.17
C MET A 327 34.21 76.52 13.65
N GLU A 328 34.65 75.75 12.66
CA GLU A 328 35.97 75.91 12.04
C GLU A 328 36.08 77.24 11.28
N GLU A 329 35.03 77.64 10.55
CA GLU A 329 34.98 78.95 9.90
C GLU A 329 35.03 80.11 10.91
N GLU A 330 34.27 80.02 12.00
CA GLU A 330 34.32 81.02 13.08
C GLU A 330 35.70 81.07 13.75
N LYS A 331 36.33 79.92 13.97
CA LYS A 331 37.68 79.85 14.49
C LYS A 331 38.68 80.55 13.58
N LEU A 332 38.62 80.33 12.26
CA LEU A 332 39.49 81.02 11.29
C LEU A 332 39.29 82.54 11.32
N LYS A 333 38.04 83.01 11.38
CA LYS A 333 37.73 84.44 11.53
C LYS A 333 38.31 85.00 12.83
N ASN A 334 38.18 84.27 13.93
CA ASN A 334 38.75 84.68 15.21
C ASN A 334 40.28 84.71 15.18
N ASP A 335 40.94 83.73 14.54
CA ASP A 335 42.39 83.72 14.37
C ASP A 335 42.89 84.93 13.55
N GLU A 336 42.14 85.33 12.51
CA GLU A 336 42.42 86.55 11.73
C GLU A 336 42.25 87.83 12.57
N ILE A 337 41.18 87.91 13.38
CA ILE A 337 40.98 89.02 14.32
C ILE A 337 42.12 89.09 15.34
N ILE A 338 42.51 87.95 15.93
CA ILE A 338 43.63 87.88 16.88
C ILE A 338 44.93 88.37 16.24
N LYS A 339 45.21 87.97 14.99
CA LYS A 339 46.39 88.45 14.26
C LYS A 339 46.37 89.96 14.07
N ASN A 340 45.26 90.52 13.59
CA ASN A 340 45.11 91.97 13.42
C ASN A 340 45.32 92.73 14.73
N ILE A 341 44.72 92.25 15.83
CA ILE A 341 44.91 92.83 17.18
C ILE A 341 46.37 92.73 17.62
N THR A 342 47.06 91.62 17.30
CA THR A 342 48.48 91.42 17.65
C THR A 342 49.37 92.41 16.90
N ASP A 343 49.15 92.58 15.59
CA ASP A 343 49.87 93.53 14.76
C ASP A 343 49.64 94.98 15.23
N ASP A 344 48.41 95.34 15.61
CA ASP A 344 48.09 96.66 16.13
C ASP A 344 48.69 96.90 17.52
N ASN A 345 48.71 95.88 18.39
CA ASN A 345 49.41 95.95 19.67
C ASN A 345 50.92 96.13 19.49
N GLU A 346 51.53 95.49 18.49
CA GLU A 346 52.95 95.66 18.18
C GLU A 346 53.26 97.09 17.71
N LYS A 347 52.43 97.66 16.80
CA LYS A 347 52.54 99.07 16.39
C LYS A 347 52.43 100.02 17.58
N LEU A 348 51.42 99.84 18.42
CA LEU A 348 51.23 100.66 19.63
C LEU A 348 52.41 100.52 20.60
N THR A 349 52.96 99.31 20.75
CA THR A 349 54.14 99.08 21.61
C THR A 349 55.35 99.86 21.08
N ASN A 350 55.59 99.83 19.77
CA ASN A 350 56.66 100.60 19.11
C ASN A 350 56.44 102.11 19.28
N GLU A 351 55.22 102.61 19.09
CA GLU A 351 54.88 104.02 19.31
C GLU A 351 55.12 104.45 20.77
N VAL A 352 54.72 103.62 21.74
CA VAL A 352 54.96 103.87 23.17
C VAL A 352 56.45 103.88 23.46
N GLU A 353 57.25 103.00 22.85
CA GLU A 353 58.70 102.97 23.01
C GLU A 353 59.36 104.23 22.41
N GLU A 354 58.96 104.66 21.22
CA GLU A 354 59.40 105.92 20.61
C GLU A 354 59.07 107.13 21.48
N LEU A 355 57.82 107.23 21.96
CA LEU A 355 57.39 108.29 22.87
C LEU A 355 58.18 108.25 24.18
N THR A 356 58.47 107.06 24.70
CA THR A 356 59.30 106.87 25.90
C THR A 356 60.72 107.37 25.67
N GLN A 357 61.32 107.10 24.51
CA GLN A 357 62.64 107.64 24.14
C GLN A 357 62.62 109.16 23.96
N LYS A 358 61.62 109.70 23.26
CA LYS A 358 61.41 111.16 23.13
C LYS A 358 61.27 111.82 24.50
N TYR A 359 60.49 111.24 25.41
CA TYR A 359 60.33 111.71 26.78
C TYR A 359 61.67 111.68 27.55
N LYS A 360 62.45 110.59 27.46
CA LYS A 360 63.80 110.51 28.07
C LYS A 360 64.72 111.61 27.54
N ASN A 361 64.72 111.86 26.24
CA ASN A 361 65.52 112.91 25.60
C ASN A 361 65.07 114.31 26.05
N LEU A 362 63.78 114.61 26.03
CA LEU A 362 63.22 115.87 26.52
C LEU A 362 63.52 116.07 28.01
N LYS A 363 63.44 115.01 28.82
CA LYS A 363 63.79 115.06 30.25
C LYS A 363 65.27 115.38 30.47
N ARG A 364 66.17 114.87 29.62
CA ARG A 364 67.60 115.25 29.63
C ARG A 364 67.79 116.72 29.23
N ILE A 365 67.17 117.15 28.12
CA ILE A 365 67.23 118.55 27.67
C ILE A 365 66.72 119.50 28.75
N ASN A 366 65.59 119.18 29.38
CA ASN A 366 65.00 120.01 30.46
C ASN A 366 65.91 120.05 31.69
N ARG A 367 66.58 118.94 32.06
CA ARG A 367 67.61 118.98 33.11
C ARG A 367 68.77 119.90 32.76
N ASN A 368 69.27 119.84 31.52
CA ASN A 368 70.34 120.72 31.05
C ASN A 368 69.89 122.18 31.08
N LEU A 369 68.70 122.49 30.56
CA LEU A 369 68.13 123.85 30.62
C LEU A 369 67.95 124.34 32.05
N ARG A 370 67.54 123.48 32.99
CA ARG A 370 67.47 123.85 34.42
C ARG A 370 68.84 124.13 35.01
N GLN A 371 69.88 123.41 34.61
CA GLN A 371 71.26 123.69 35.02
C GLN A 371 71.77 124.99 34.40
N GLU A 372 71.50 125.21 33.11
CA GLU A 372 71.83 126.44 32.39
C GLU A 372 71.13 127.64 33.03
N ASN A 373 69.83 127.54 33.34
CA ASN A 373 69.09 128.59 34.04
C ASN A 373 69.69 128.87 35.42
N ARG A 374 70.07 127.85 36.20
CA ARG A 374 70.77 128.08 37.48
C ARG A 374 72.12 128.78 37.29
N ARG A 375 72.85 128.43 36.24
CA ARG A 375 74.13 129.07 35.91
C ARG A 375 73.92 130.53 35.49
N LEU A 376 72.90 130.81 34.68
CA LEU A 376 72.51 132.16 34.29
C LEU A 376 72.01 132.95 35.50
N GLU A 377 71.21 132.36 36.39
CA GLU A 377 70.80 132.96 37.65
C GLU A 377 72.01 133.29 38.53
N GLN A 378 73.03 132.42 38.60
CA GLN A 378 74.30 132.71 39.28
C GLN A 378 75.06 133.87 38.63
N ILE A 379 75.22 133.88 37.31
CA ILE A 379 75.89 134.99 36.58
C ILE A 379 75.14 136.31 36.79
N ILE A 380 73.80 136.29 36.74
CA ILE A 380 72.99 137.47 37.03
C ILE A 380 73.22 137.94 38.48
N SER A 381 73.30 137.03 39.44
CA SER A 381 73.61 137.37 40.84
C SER A 381 75.02 137.95 41.01
N GLU A 382 76.01 137.41 40.30
CA GLU A 382 77.39 137.93 40.33
C GLU A 382 77.47 139.34 39.72
N LEU A 383 76.81 139.58 38.59
CA LEU A 383 76.74 140.91 37.96
C LEU A 383 75.97 141.93 38.81
N THR A 384 74.93 141.50 39.54
CA THR A 384 74.23 142.41 40.47
C THR A 384 75.07 142.76 41.70
N THR A 385 75.98 141.89 42.14
CA THR A 385 76.97 142.23 43.16
C THR A 385 78.13 143.10 42.62
N GLU A 386 78.52 142.94 41.36
CA GLU A 386 79.55 143.77 40.71
C GLU A 386 79.06 145.21 40.43
N ASP A 387 77.77 145.40 40.14
CA ASP A 387 77.14 146.72 40.02
C ASP A 387 76.93 147.41 41.39
N GLU A 388 76.89 146.66 42.50
CA GLU A 388 76.80 147.25 43.85
C GLU A 388 78.17 147.70 44.40
N ASP A 389 79.29 147.10 43.95
CA ASP A 389 80.65 147.43 44.41
C ASP A 389 81.34 148.58 43.63
N THR A 390 80.75 149.08 42.53
CA THR A 390 81.33 150.17 41.71
C THR A 390 80.84 151.59 42.07
N VAL A 391 80.06 151.76 43.14
CA VAL A 391 79.48 153.06 43.54
C VAL A 391 80.29 153.81 44.61
N ILE A 392 81.40 153.27 45.13
CA ILE A 392 82.16 153.93 46.22
C ILE A 392 83.68 153.87 45.97
N GLU A 393 84.20 154.63 45.00
CA GLU A 393 85.54 155.25 45.02
C GLU A 393 85.82 156.01 43.70
N ASP A 394 85.46 157.30 43.67
CA ASP A 394 86.30 158.37 43.09
C ASP A 394 85.56 159.73 43.20
N VAL A 395 85.57 160.24 44.44
CA VAL A 395 85.57 161.68 44.73
C VAL A 395 87.00 162.01 45.10
N TYR A 396 87.80 162.52 44.16
CA TYR A 396 88.89 163.50 44.35
C TYR A 396 89.49 163.90 42.99
N GLY A 397 89.27 165.15 42.56
CA GLY A 397 89.93 165.76 41.41
C GLY A 397 89.23 167.01 40.85
N ASP A 398 89.47 168.16 41.50
CA ASP A 398 89.12 169.58 41.21
C ASP A 398 87.66 170.06 41.18
#